data_AF-A0A2A5RWG1-F1
#
_entry.id   AF-A0A2A5RWG1-F1
#
_cell.length_a   1.000
_cell.length_b   1.000
_cell.length_c   1.000
_cell.angle_alpha   90.00
_cell.angle_beta   90.00
_cell.angle_gamma   90.00
#
_symmetry.space_group_name_H-M   'P 1'
#
loop_
_entity.id
_entity.type
_entity.pdbx_description
1 polymer ?
#
loop_
_entity_poly.entity_id
_entity_poly.type
_entity_poly.pdbx_seq_one_letter_code
_entity_poly.pdbx_strand_id
1 'polypeptide(L)'
;MINKKAWEKSFRKVNGREPNEKEYQKAVLNGLVKGPDEKNNSPKKTYVIIGIIIGAFLLIIITFVSTLLLFPAPKSNHTESFNTGSTESVASSSSSSQSSSSDTSQQDLTTWQNLTLNEQIALLAQSYTAINLQISLLNADKIAMTANGDKGVNDGFIQWYDATNNLHRLDVLINDETISFSYIGNTGQSERKKDKISSILSTYFQTNTAKQTTETLALKMVTPVELYQSNISEKDLDITAISNGDISSLVGSWENGHGDVITINSDHSVSSAQSGQQASTNFKIAPKGSESRIPHIGAGPDAPAIGGFVFALFKIGFKNPYGDRSDIKRPRIIGTQSEGNYAPEAYYYRK
;
A
#
# COMPACT_ATOMS: atom_id res chain seq x y z
N MET A 1 -10.25 -26.08 38.44
CA MET A 1 -10.56 -24.74 38.98
C MET A 1 -11.18 -24.86 40.37
N ILE A 2 -10.53 -24.29 41.38
CA ILE A 2 -11.05 -24.23 42.74
C ILE A 2 -11.89 -22.95 42.93
N ASN A 3 -12.78 -22.92 43.91
CA ASN A 3 -13.57 -21.72 44.18
C ASN A 3 -12.68 -20.60 44.78
N LYS A 4 -13.10 -19.35 44.62
CA LYS A 4 -12.38 -18.15 45.09
C LYS A 4 -11.86 -18.30 46.52
N LYS A 5 -12.73 -18.71 47.45
CA LYS A 5 -12.41 -18.84 48.88
C LYS A 5 -11.37 -19.92 49.19
N ALA A 6 -11.38 -21.05 48.46
CA ALA A 6 -10.39 -22.11 48.62
C ALA A 6 -9.02 -21.71 48.03
N TRP A 7 -9.03 -20.94 46.94
CA TRP A 7 -7.81 -20.40 46.34
C TRP A 7 -7.17 -19.34 47.23
N GLU A 8 -7.93 -18.39 47.75
CA GLU A 8 -7.44 -17.35 48.67
C GLU A 8 -6.81 -17.98 49.93
N LYS A 9 -7.41 -19.04 50.47
CA LYS A 9 -6.86 -19.80 51.59
C LYS A 9 -5.51 -20.47 51.24
N SER A 10 -5.38 -21.00 50.03
CA SER A 10 -4.14 -21.62 49.55
C SER A 10 -3.06 -20.57 49.28
N PHE A 11 -3.43 -19.45 48.69
CA PHE A 11 -2.55 -18.30 48.44
C PHE A 11 -2.01 -17.74 49.76
N ARG A 12 -2.86 -17.57 50.78
CA ARG A 12 -2.45 -17.08 52.09
C ARG A 12 -1.51 -18.04 52.82
N LYS A 13 -1.70 -19.35 52.66
CA LYS A 13 -0.82 -20.37 53.25
C LYS A 13 0.60 -20.33 52.65
N VAL A 14 0.72 -20.02 51.36
CA VAL A 14 2.01 -19.97 50.66
C VAL A 14 2.69 -18.60 50.83
N ASN A 15 1.93 -17.52 50.78
CA ASN A 15 2.49 -16.16 50.70
C ASN A 15 2.37 -15.36 52.00
N GLY A 16 1.75 -15.91 53.05
CA GLY A 16 1.61 -15.26 54.37
C GLY A 16 0.69 -14.03 54.40
N ARG A 17 0.06 -13.68 53.27
CA ARG A 17 -0.84 -12.51 53.11
C ARG A 17 -2.02 -12.82 52.20
N GLU A 18 -3.03 -11.95 52.23
CA GLU A 18 -4.15 -12.05 51.31
C GLU A 18 -3.74 -11.61 49.88
N PRO A 19 -4.30 -12.23 48.84
CA PRO A 19 -4.06 -11.82 47.46
C PRO A 19 -4.69 -10.46 47.16
N ASN A 20 -4.03 -9.64 46.34
CA ASN A 20 -4.63 -8.40 45.84
C ASN A 20 -5.44 -8.64 44.55
N GLU A 21 -6.20 -7.63 44.11
CA GLU A 21 -7.11 -7.74 42.97
C GLU A 21 -6.38 -8.16 41.67
N LYS A 22 -5.16 -7.65 41.43
CA LYS A 22 -4.38 -8.03 40.24
C LYS A 22 -3.94 -9.50 40.27
N GLU A 23 -3.60 -10.01 41.45
CA GLU A 23 -3.23 -11.41 41.65
C GLU A 23 -4.43 -12.35 41.51
N TYR A 24 -5.60 -11.90 41.97
CA TYR A 24 -6.86 -12.61 41.77
C TYR A 24 -7.23 -12.71 40.28
N GLN A 25 -7.19 -11.59 39.55
CA GLN A 25 -7.49 -11.57 38.11
C GLN A 25 -6.51 -12.43 37.30
N LYS A 26 -5.22 -12.42 37.66
CA LYS A 26 -4.21 -13.29 37.04
C LYS A 26 -4.50 -14.78 37.29
N ALA A 27 -5.04 -15.14 38.47
CA ALA A 27 -5.38 -16.52 38.79
C ALA A 27 -6.67 -17.01 38.10
N VAL A 28 -7.62 -16.10 37.84
CA VAL A 28 -8.79 -16.38 37.00
C VAL A 28 -8.38 -16.57 35.54
N LEU A 29 -7.52 -15.69 35.00
CA LEU A 29 -6.98 -15.78 33.64
C LEU A 29 -6.21 -17.09 33.41
N ASN A 30 -5.43 -17.51 34.40
CA ASN A 30 -4.66 -18.76 34.34
C ASN A 30 -5.49 -20.01 34.66
N GLY A 31 -6.82 -19.88 34.81
CA GLY A 31 -7.71 -21.00 35.04
C GLY A 31 -7.53 -21.71 36.39
N LEU A 32 -6.91 -21.05 37.37
CA LEU A 32 -6.69 -21.60 38.71
C LEU A 32 -7.95 -21.45 39.57
N VAL A 33 -8.73 -20.38 39.36
CA VAL A 33 -9.90 -19.99 40.15
C VAL A 33 -11.14 -19.89 39.27
N LYS A 34 -12.29 -20.37 39.76
CA LYS A 34 -13.58 -20.10 39.12
C LYS A 34 -13.92 -18.61 39.23
N GLY A 35 -14.13 -17.94 38.10
CA GLY A 35 -14.59 -16.55 38.04
C GLY A 35 -15.94 -16.34 38.74
N PRO A 36 -16.32 -15.09 39.06
CA PRO A 36 -17.59 -14.81 39.73
C PRO A 36 -18.77 -15.31 38.89
N ASP A 37 -19.66 -16.09 39.51
CA ASP A 37 -20.88 -16.60 38.88
C ASP A 37 -21.79 -15.42 38.52
N GLU A 38 -21.89 -15.09 37.23
CA GLU A 38 -22.93 -14.20 36.73
C GLU A 38 -24.29 -14.86 36.92
N LYS A 39 -25.07 -14.32 37.85
CA LYS A 39 -26.51 -14.59 37.93
C LYS A 39 -27.19 -14.01 36.69
N ASN A 40 -27.74 -14.94 35.90
CA ASN A 40 -29.09 -14.96 35.35
C ASN A 40 -29.27 -14.79 33.83
N ASN A 41 -30.04 -15.75 33.31
CA ASN A 41 -30.83 -15.78 32.07
C ASN A 41 -30.13 -16.07 30.72
N SER A 42 -30.03 -17.37 30.42
CA SER A 42 -30.05 -17.86 29.02
C SER A 42 -31.47 -17.79 28.41
N PRO A 43 -31.59 -17.83 27.07
CA PRO A 43 -31.99 -19.10 26.48
C PRO A 43 -31.12 -19.56 25.29
N LYS A 44 -30.45 -20.70 25.51
CA LYS A 44 -30.26 -21.85 24.61
C LYS A 44 -30.18 -21.62 23.08
N LYS A 45 -28.99 -21.35 22.48
CA LYS A 45 -28.65 -21.74 21.07
C LYS A 45 -27.14 -21.88 20.72
N THR A 46 -26.24 -22.22 21.65
CA THR A 46 -24.77 -22.20 21.34
C THR A 46 -24.17 -23.54 20.87
N TYR A 47 -24.89 -24.67 20.95
CA TYR A 47 -24.31 -25.98 20.62
C TYR A 47 -24.42 -26.41 19.14
N VAL A 48 -24.94 -25.56 18.23
CA VAL A 48 -25.07 -25.92 16.79
C VAL A 48 -23.91 -25.38 15.92
N ILE A 49 -23.14 -24.39 16.39
CA ILE A 49 -22.18 -23.67 15.54
C ILE A 49 -20.81 -24.36 15.44
N ILE A 50 -20.41 -25.15 16.44
CA ILE A 50 -19.07 -25.80 16.44
C ILE A 50 -19.01 -27.01 15.47
N GLY A 51 -20.14 -27.66 15.18
CA GLY A 51 -20.20 -28.77 14.22
C GLY A 51 -20.13 -28.37 12.74
N ILE A 52 -20.54 -27.15 12.40
CA ILE A 52 -20.59 -26.68 11.00
C ILE A 52 -19.21 -26.19 10.53
N ILE A 53 -18.43 -25.58 11.42
CA ILE A 53 -17.12 -24.99 11.09
C ILE A 53 -16.07 -26.09 10.81
N ILE A 54 -16.12 -27.22 11.52
CA ILE A 54 -15.18 -28.34 11.32
C ILE A 54 -15.53 -29.14 10.05
N GLY A 55 -16.80 -29.25 9.68
CA GLY A 55 -17.24 -29.90 8.44
C GLY A 55 -16.87 -29.14 7.17
N ALA A 56 -16.93 -27.80 7.19
CA ALA A 56 -16.58 -26.97 6.05
C ALA A 56 -15.07 -26.96 5.75
N PHE A 57 -14.22 -27.01 6.79
CA PHE A 57 -12.75 -27.04 6.62
C PHE A 57 -12.24 -28.35 6.02
N LEU A 58 -12.86 -29.50 6.37
CA LEU A 58 -12.47 -30.80 5.83
C LEU A 58 -12.84 -30.98 4.35
N LEU A 59 -13.95 -30.40 3.88
CA LEU A 59 -14.33 -30.42 2.46
C LEU A 59 -13.42 -29.55 1.58
N ILE A 60 -12.95 -28.41 2.08
CA ILE A 60 -12.03 -27.51 1.34
C ILE A 60 -10.64 -28.14 1.18
N ILE A 61 -10.18 -28.89 2.18
CA ILE A 61 -8.87 -29.57 2.11
C ILE A 61 -8.92 -30.75 1.12
N ILE A 62 -10.02 -31.52 1.08
CA ILE A 62 -10.16 -32.65 0.15
C ILE A 62 -10.29 -32.17 -1.31
N THR A 63 -10.97 -31.05 -1.58
CA THR A 63 -11.04 -30.48 -2.94
C THR A 63 -9.70 -29.91 -3.39
N PHE A 64 -8.95 -29.26 -2.50
CA PHE A 64 -7.62 -28.72 -2.80
C PHE A 64 -6.56 -29.81 -3.07
N VAL A 65 -6.62 -30.94 -2.36
CA VAL A 65 -5.69 -32.06 -2.61
C VAL A 65 -6.08 -32.84 -3.89
N SER A 66 -7.37 -32.90 -4.25
CA SER A 66 -7.83 -33.56 -5.47
C SER A 66 -7.47 -32.79 -6.75
N THR A 67 -7.37 -31.46 -6.70
CA THR A 67 -6.86 -30.67 -7.84
C THR A 67 -5.35 -30.78 -7.99
N LEU A 68 -4.58 -30.99 -6.93
CA LEU A 68 -3.12 -31.07 -7.03
C LEU A 68 -2.63 -32.40 -7.64
N LEU A 69 -3.42 -33.48 -7.57
CA LEU A 69 -3.02 -34.81 -8.06
C LEU A 69 -3.55 -35.17 -9.46
N LEU A 70 -4.50 -34.40 -10.01
CA LEU A 70 -5.10 -34.67 -11.33
C LEU A 70 -4.70 -33.67 -12.44
N PHE A 71 -3.97 -32.60 -12.12
CA PHE A 71 -3.49 -31.64 -13.12
C PHE A 71 -1.96 -31.66 -13.20
N PRO A 72 -1.35 -32.25 -14.26
CA PRO A 72 0.08 -32.11 -14.48
C PRO A 72 0.42 -30.64 -14.81
N ALA A 73 1.58 -30.18 -14.36
CA ALA A 73 2.03 -28.80 -14.49
C ALA A 73 1.88 -28.27 -15.94
N PRO A 74 1.24 -27.11 -16.15
CA PRO A 74 1.04 -26.57 -17.49
C PRO A 74 2.37 -26.06 -18.04
N LYS A 75 2.75 -26.55 -19.22
CA LYS A 75 3.76 -25.91 -20.07
C LYS A 75 3.14 -24.60 -20.58
N SER A 76 3.78 -23.47 -20.31
CA SER A 76 3.31 -22.14 -20.66
C SER A 76 3.36 -21.90 -22.18
N ASN A 77 2.24 -22.08 -22.86
CA ASN A 77 1.98 -21.52 -24.19
C ASN A 77 0.83 -20.51 -24.05
N HIS A 78 1.15 -19.26 -23.68
CA HIS A 78 0.18 -18.18 -23.62
C HIS A 78 0.08 -17.48 -24.99
N THR A 79 -0.60 -18.13 -25.93
CA THR A 79 -1.05 -17.51 -27.19
C THR A 79 -2.57 -17.51 -27.34
N GLU A 80 -3.31 -18.04 -26.37
CA GLU A 80 -4.77 -18.16 -26.43
C GLU A 80 -5.48 -17.41 -25.31
N SER A 81 -5.55 -16.08 -25.41
CA SER A 81 -6.63 -15.32 -24.76
C SER A 81 -6.96 -14.07 -25.57
N PHE A 82 -7.23 -14.24 -26.86
CA PHE A 82 -7.66 -13.16 -27.75
C PHE A 82 -8.73 -13.68 -28.71
N ASN A 83 -9.99 -13.64 -28.30
CA ASN A 83 -11.14 -13.43 -29.19
C ASN A 83 -12.46 -13.48 -28.42
N THR A 84 -12.89 -12.36 -27.83
CA THR A 84 -14.32 -12.06 -27.68
C THR A 84 -14.54 -10.56 -27.57
N GLY A 85 -15.07 -9.96 -28.65
CA GLY A 85 -15.89 -8.75 -28.68
C GLY A 85 -15.33 -7.47 -28.02
N SER A 86 -14.67 -6.61 -28.79
CA SER A 86 -14.41 -5.22 -28.39
C SER A 86 -15.30 -4.27 -29.18
N THR A 87 -15.93 -3.31 -28.49
CA THR A 87 -16.51 -2.12 -29.11
C THR A 87 -15.38 -1.17 -29.51
N GLU A 88 -15.11 -1.10 -30.80
CA GLU A 88 -14.08 -0.24 -31.40
C GLU A 88 -14.56 1.21 -31.40
N SER A 89 -13.75 2.11 -30.82
CA SER A 89 -13.87 3.55 -31.04
C SER A 89 -12.60 4.04 -31.73
N VAL A 90 -12.69 4.21 -33.05
CA VAL A 90 -11.65 4.84 -33.86
C VAL A 90 -11.86 6.35 -33.79
N ALA A 91 -10.93 7.06 -33.15
CA ALA A 91 -10.81 8.50 -33.32
C ALA A 91 -9.98 8.76 -34.59
N SER A 92 -10.67 9.10 -35.68
CA SER A 92 -10.04 9.52 -36.94
C SER A 92 -9.83 11.03 -36.92
N SER A 93 -8.58 11.47 -36.94
CA SER A 93 -8.22 12.83 -37.38
C SER A 93 -7.43 12.73 -38.68
N SER A 94 -7.98 13.35 -39.72
CA SER A 94 -7.43 13.40 -41.07
C SER A 94 -6.51 14.61 -41.25
N SER A 95 -5.37 14.41 -41.89
CA SER A 95 -4.83 15.39 -42.83
C SER A 95 -4.01 14.67 -43.91
N SER A 96 -4.26 15.05 -45.16
CA SER A 96 -3.74 14.47 -46.39
C SER A 96 -2.45 15.15 -46.83
N SER A 97 -1.44 14.38 -47.21
CA SER A 97 -0.46 14.69 -48.28
C SER A 97 0.25 13.40 -48.68
N GLN A 98 -0.07 12.88 -49.87
CA GLN A 98 0.64 11.78 -50.51
C GLN A 98 1.95 12.30 -51.12
N SER A 99 3.07 12.05 -50.46
CA SER A 99 4.39 11.85 -51.09
C SER A 99 5.33 11.18 -50.07
N SER A 100 6.14 10.22 -50.53
CA SER A 100 7.23 9.55 -49.77
C SER A 100 6.85 8.80 -48.48
N SER A 101 5.82 7.96 -48.51
CA SER A 101 5.36 7.24 -47.31
C SER A 101 6.29 6.11 -46.84
N SER A 102 7.04 5.45 -47.72
CA SER A 102 7.92 4.34 -47.33
C SER A 102 9.20 4.80 -46.63
N ASP A 103 9.83 5.87 -47.11
CA ASP A 103 11.10 6.37 -46.57
C ASP A 103 10.89 7.02 -45.19
N THR A 104 9.79 7.77 -45.03
CA THR A 104 9.46 8.44 -43.76
C THR A 104 9.12 7.42 -42.66
N SER A 105 8.33 6.40 -42.98
CA SER A 105 8.03 5.28 -42.09
C SER A 105 9.28 4.53 -41.61
N GLN A 106 10.21 4.23 -42.52
CA GLN A 106 11.48 3.57 -42.19
C GLN A 106 12.37 4.46 -41.32
N GLN A 107 12.39 5.77 -41.60
CA GLN A 107 13.13 6.73 -40.79
C GLN A 107 12.57 6.86 -39.36
N ASP A 108 11.25 6.88 -39.20
CA ASP A 108 10.60 6.94 -37.88
C ASP A 108 10.86 5.65 -37.07
N LEU A 109 10.78 4.48 -37.70
CA LEU A 109 11.14 3.21 -37.07
C LEU A 109 12.61 3.16 -36.66
N THR A 110 13.51 3.65 -37.51
CA THR A 110 14.95 3.74 -37.21
C THR A 110 15.20 4.70 -36.05
N THR A 111 14.50 5.85 -36.05
CA THR A 111 14.59 6.82 -34.96
C THR A 111 14.13 6.21 -33.64
N TRP A 112 12.98 5.53 -33.64
CA TRP A 112 12.45 4.82 -32.48
C TRP A 112 13.43 3.79 -31.92
N GLN A 113 14.01 2.96 -32.79
CA GLN A 113 14.96 1.91 -32.38
C GLN A 113 16.26 2.47 -31.80
N ASN A 114 16.65 3.69 -32.19
CA ASN A 114 17.86 4.35 -31.70
C ASN A 114 17.65 5.09 -30.37
N LEU A 115 16.40 5.24 -29.90
CA LEU A 115 16.12 5.81 -28.58
C LEU A 115 16.59 4.88 -27.48
N THR A 116 17.01 5.45 -26.36
CA THR A 116 17.22 4.67 -25.15
C THR A 116 15.92 4.02 -24.68
N LEU A 117 16.03 2.92 -23.94
CA LEU A 117 14.86 2.24 -23.38
C LEU A 117 13.98 3.20 -22.56
N ASN A 118 14.61 4.06 -21.75
CA ASN A 118 13.88 4.99 -20.89
C ASN A 118 13.15 6.07 -21.70
N GLU A 119 13.72 6.55 -22.81
CA GLU A 119 13.03 7.47 -23.72
C GLU A 119 11.84 6.79 -24.41
N GLN A 120 12.00 5.53 -24.87
CA GLN A 120 10.89 4.77 -25.45
C GLN A 120 9.73 4.62 -24.44
N ILE A 121 10.03 4.27 -23.19
CA ILE A 121 9.01 4.15 -22.13
C ILE A 121 8.34 5.51 -21.86
N ALA A 122 9.11 6.60 -21.79
CA ALA A 122 8.59 7.95 -21.57
C ALA A 122 7.65 8.40 -22.70
N LEU A 123 7.97 8.06 -23.95
CA LEU A 123 7.11 8.34 -25.10
C LEU A 123 5.81 7.53 -25.05
N LEU A 124 5.88 6.24 -24.70
CA LEU A 124 4.70 5.39 -24.51
C LEU A 124 3.78 5.93 -23.41
N ALA A 125 4.35 6.37 -22.29
CA ALA A 125 3.59 6.96 -21.18
C ALA A 125 2.86 8.24 -21.60
N GLN A 126 3.55 9.15 -22.28
CA GLN A 126 2.95 10.39 -22.79
C GLN A 126 1.81 10.13 -23.78
N SER A 127 2.03 9.27 -24.77
CA SER A 127 1.01 8.84 -25.73
C SER A 127 -0.23 8.26 -25.04
N TYR A 128 -0.03 7.34 -24.09
CA TYR A 128 -1.14 6.75 -23.35
C TYR A 128 -1.95 7.80 -22.60
N THR A 129 -1.30 8.70 -21.86
CA THR A 129 -2.00 9.72 -21.06
C THR A 129 -2.76 10.77 -21.89
N ALA A 130 -2.35 10.99 -23.15
CA ALA A 130 -3.10 11.83 -24.07
C ALA A 130 -4.37 11.15 -24.59
N ILE A 131 -4.34 9.82 -24.75
CA ILE A 131 -5.46 9.03 -25.27
C ILE A 131 -6.43 8.61 -24.16
N ASN A 132 -5.91 8.42 -22.94
CA ASN A 132 -6.68 8.12 -21.74
C ASN A 132 -6.23 9.09 -20.64
N LEU A 133 -7.16 9.93 -20.15
CA LEU A 133 -6.93 10.99 -19.15
C LEU A 133 -6.51 10.49 -17.75
N GLN A 134 -5.71 9.42 -17.69
CA GLN A 134 -5.07 8.83 -16.52
C GLN A 134 -3.75 9.56 -16.23
N ILE A 135 -3.87 10.77 -15.69
CA ILE A 135 -2.71 11.65 -15.36
C ILE A 135 -1.79 11.07 -14.27
N SER A 136 -2.20 10.00 -13.57
CA SER A 136 -1.41 9.38 -12.49
C SER A 136 -0.07 8.83 -12.97
N LEU A 137 0.02 8.35 -14.22
CA LEU A 137 1.24 7.80 -14.79
C LEU A 137 2.35 8.85 -14.92
N LEU A 138 2.05 10.03 -15.48
CA LEU A 138 3.07 11.10 -15.64
C LEU A 138 3.46 11.72 -14.29
N ASN A 139 2.53 11.71 -13.33
CA ASN A 139 2.74 12.24 -11.98
C ASN A 139 3.47 11.28 -11.06
N ALA A 140 3.64 10.00 -11.43
CA ALA A 140 4.37 9.04 -10.62
C ALA A 140 5.82 9.52 -10.38
N ASP A 141 6.34 9.23 -9.19
CA ASP A 141 7.74 9.53 -8.85
C ASP A 141 8.71 8.59 -9.58
N LYS A 142 8.29 7.34 -9.75
CA LYS A 142 9.04 6.28 -10.41
C LYS A 142 8.12 5.47 -11.31
N ILE A 143 8.65 5.06 -12.45
CA ILE A 143 7.96 4.23 -13.44
C ILE A 143 8.91 3.08 -13.78
N ALA A 144 8.39 1.87 -13.94
CA ALA A 144 9.19 0.74 -14.44
C ALA A 144 8.54 0.13 -15.68
N MET A 145 9.35 -0.52 -16.49
CA MET A 145 8.91 -1.37 -17.59
C MET A 145 9.40 -2.79 -17.31
N THR A 146 8.49 -3.76 -17.42
CA THR A 146 8.85 -5.17 -17.47
C THR A 146 8.71 -5.65 -18.90
N ALA A 147 9.81 -6.11 -19.48
CA ALA A 147 9.84 -6.72 -20.81
C ALA A 147 9.48 -8.22 -20.73
N ASN A 148 8.69 -8.75 -21.68
CA ASN A 148 8.61 -10.20 -21.86
C ASN A 148 9.86 -10.69 -22.61
N GLY A 149 10.92 -11.00 -21.86
CA GLY A 149 12.22 -11.44 -22.39
C GLY A 149 13.12 -10.29 -22.85
N ASP A 150 14.03 -10.56 -23.79
CA ASP A 150 15.06 -9.59 -24.24
C ASP A 150 14.52 -8.52 -25.23
N LYS A 151 13.20 -8.38 -25.37
CA LYS A 151 12.55 -7.58 -26.42
C LYS A 151 12.35 -6.09 -26.06
N GLY A 152 12.94 -5.61 -24.97
CA GLY A 152 12.82 -4.21 -24.55
C GLY A 152 11.35 -3.82 -24.27
N VAL A 153 10.86 -2.74 -24.86
CA VAL A 153 9.46 -2.31 -24.68
C VAL A 153 8.44 -3.16 -25.46
N ASN A 154 8.89 -3.96 -26.42
CA ASN A 154 7.98 -4.71 -27.26
C ASN A 154 7.47 -5.95 -26.53
N ASP A 155 6.14 -6.05 -26.38
CA ASP A 155 5.47 -7.12 -25.63
C ASP A 155 5.86 -7.06 -24.14
N GLY A 156 5.57 -5.93 -23.50
CA GLY A 156 5.86 -5.72 -22.09
C GLY A 156 4.79 -4.89 -21.41
N PHE A 157 5.03 -4.48 -20.17
CA PHE A 157 4.10 -3.64 -19.43
C PHE A 157 4.78 -2.59 -18.57
N ILE A 158 4.20 -1.40 -18.61
CA ILE A 158 4.59 -0.25 -17.80
C ILE A 158 3.88 -0.35 -16.46
N GLN A 159 4.59 -0.04 -15.38
CA GLN A 159 4.09 -0.07 -14.01
C GLN A 159 4.44 1.21 -13.28
N TRP A 160 3.52 1.65 -12.42
CA TRP A 160 3.72 2.80 -11.55
C TRP A 160 2.83 2.69 -10.31
N TYR A 161 3.24 3.35 -9.24
CA TYR A 161 2.37 3.59 -8.09
C TYR A 161 1.67 4.93 -8.29
N ASP A 162 0.36 4.97 -8.04
CA ASP A 162 -0.36 6.23 -7.98
C ASP A 162 -0.15 6.94 -6.62
N ALA A 163 -0.76 8.13 -6.47
CA ALA A 163 -0.68 8.90 -5.23
C ALA A 163 -1.30 8.19 -4.01
N THR A 164 -2.12 7.14 -4.23
CA THR A 164 -2.71 6.30 -3.17
C THR A 164 -1.91 5.02 -2.93
N ASN A 165 -0.74 4.89 -3.55
CA ASN A 165 0.15 3.74 -3.47
C ASN A 165 -0.45 2.43 -4.03
N ASN A 166 -1.43 2.55 -4.94
CA ASN A 166 -1.92 1.42 -5.70
C ASN A 166 -1.01 1.19 -6.91
N LEU A 167 -0.62 -0.06 -7.14
CA LEU A 167 0.17 -0.46 -8.30
C LEU A 167 -0.72 -0.55 -9.54
N HIS A 168 -0.37 0.20 -10.56
CA HIS A 168 -1.01 0.15 -11.87
C HIS A 168 -0.14 -0.58 -12.88
N ARG A 169 -0.80 -1.10 -13.92
CA ARG A 169 -0.18 -1.80 -15.04
C ARG A 169 -0.81 -1.33 -16.34
N LEU A 170 0.05 -1.10 -17.33
CA LEU A 170 -0.33 -0.78 -18.70
C LEU A 170 0.41 -1.73 -19.64
N ASP A 171 -0.34 -2.61 -20.30
CA ASP A 171 0.24 -3.52 -21.27
C ASP A 171 0.50 -2.80 -22.59
N VAL A 172 1.69 -3.01 -23.15
CA VAL A 172 2.15 -2.40 -24.39
C VAL A 172 2.54 -3.49 -25.38
N LEU A 173 1.92 -3.44 -26.56
CA LEU A 173 2.27 -4.27 -27.69
C LEU A 173 2.65 -3.39 -28.88
N ILE A 174 3.85 -3.57 -29.42
CA ILE A 174 4.31 -2.85 -30.61
C ILE A 174 4.38 -3.81 -31.78
N ASN A 175 3.56 -3.58 -32.80
CA ASN A 175 3.58 -4.35 -34.03
C ASN A 175 3.86 -3.40 -35.20
N ASP A 176 5.05 -3.52 -35.77
CA ASP A 176 5.60 -2.60 -36.76
C ASP A 176 5.51 -1.14 -36.29
N GLU A 177 4.68 -0.33 -36.95
CA GLU A 177 4.48 1.09 -36.64
C GLU A 177 3.37 1.35 -35.62
N THR A 178 2.61 0.33 -35.25
CA THR A 178 1.41 0.46 -34.42
C THR A 178 1.70 0.05 -32.99
N ILE A 179 1.36 0.93 -32.06
CA ILE A 179 1.40 0.67 -30.63
C ILE A 179 -0.03 0.39 -30.15
N SER A 180 -0.20 -0.67 -29.37
CA SER A 180 -1.45 -1.00 -28.70
C SER A 180 -1.26 -0.93 -27.19
N PHE A 181 -2.15 -0.22 -26.53
CA PHE A 181 -2.23 -0.09 -25.09
C PHE A 181 -3.46 -0.86 -24.59
N SER A 182 -3.27 -1.81 -23.69
CA SER A 182 -4.37 -2.51 -23.02
C SER A 182 -4.38 -2.15 -21.53
N TYR A 183 -5.55 -1.80 -21.00
CA TYR A 183 -5.73 -1.39 -19.61
C TYR A 183 -7.13 -1.74 -19.11
N ILE A 184 -7.32 -1.67 -17.79
CA ILE A 184 -8.63 -1.81 -17.15
C ILE A 184 -9.26 -0.42 -17.03
N GLY A 185 -10.37 -0.19 -17.74
CA GLY A 185 -11.13 1.06 -17.69
C GLY A 185 -11.90 1.23 -16.37
N ASN A 186 -12.51 2.40 -16.18
CA ASN A 186 -13.20 2.76 -14.93
C ASN A 186 -14.38 1.84 -14.58
N THR A 187 -14.89 1.10 -15.56
CA THR A 187 -15.97 0.11 -15.41
C THR A 187 -15.46 -1.28 -15.06
N GLY A 188 -14.15 -1.46 -14.89
CA GLY A 188 -13.51 -2.76 -14.69
C GLY A 188 -13.36 -3.59 -15.97
N GLN A 189 -13.75 -3.05 -17.13
CA GLN A 189 -13.62 -3.72 -18.42
C GLN A 189 -12.26 -3.46 -19.04
N SER A 190 -11.72 -4.46 -19.76
CA SER A 190 -10.50 -4.26 -20.54
C SER A 190 -10.80 -3.36 -21.74
N GLU A 191 -10.05 -2.29 -21.87
CA GLU A 191 -10.09 -1.38 -23.00
C GLU A 191 -8.77 -1.43 -23.76
N ARG A 192 -8.83 -1.18 -25.07
CA ARG A 192 -7.66 -1.14 -25.94
C ARG A 192 -7.62 0.16 -26.73
N LYS A 193 -6.48 0.82 -26.72
CA LYS A 193 -6.20 2.03 -27.51
C LYS A 193 -5.00 1.79 -28.41
N LYS A 194 -4.93 2.53 -29.51
CA LYS A 194 -3.85 2.42 -30.49
C LYS A 194 -3.29 3.80 -30.83
N ASP A 195 -1.99 3.84 -31.09
CA ASP A 195 -1.29 5.00 -31.62
C ASP A 195 -0.22 4.56 -32.63
N LYS A 196 0.39 5.49 -33.35
CA LYS A 196 1.46 5.24 -34.31
C LYS A 196 2.79 5.81 -33.82
N ILE A 197 3.89 5.10 -34.07
CA ILE A 197 5.25 5.56 -33.72
C ILE A 197 5.53 6.96 -34.29
N SER A 198 5.17 7.21 -35.55
CA SER A 198 5.35 8.52 -36.20
C SER A 198 4.58 9.66 -35.52
N SER A 199 3.35 9.39 -35.08
CA SER A 199 2.52 10.33 -34.30
C SER A 199 3.17 10.67 -32.97
N ILE A 200 3.68 9.67 -32.25
CA ILE A 200 4.35 9.85 -30.96
C ILE A 200 5.65 10.63 -31.12
N LEU A 201 6.49 10.28 -32.09
CA LEU A 201 7.76 10.97 -32.34
C LEU A 201 7.54 12.44 -32.72
N SER A 202 6.61 12.70 -33.65
CA SER A 202 6.29 14.08 -34.06
C SER A 202 5.75 14.93 -32.92
N THR A 203 4.91 14.35 -32.06
CA THR A 203 4.29 15.07 -30.94
C THR A 203 5.26 15.30 -29.78
N TYR A 204 6.03 14.29 -29.40
CA TYR A 204 6.74 14.26 -28.12
C TYR A 204 8.27 14.26 -28.23
N PHE A 205 8.85 14.17 -29.44
CA PHE A 205 10.30 14.01 -29.58
C PHE A 205 10.97 14.90 -30.64
N GLN A 206 10.27 15.31 -31.69
CA GLN A 206 10.91 16.03 -32.81
C GLN A 206 11.32 17.48 -32.49
N THR A 207 10.64 18.17 -31.56
CA THR A 207 11.01 19.53 -31.15
C THR A 207 11.93 19.50 -29.93
N ASN A 208 12.82 20.49 -29.79
CA ASN A 208 13.73 20.57 -28.63
C ASN A 208 12.97 20.57 -27.30
N THR A 209 11.85 21.30 -27.20
CA THR A 209 11.03 21.37 -25.98
C THR A 209 10.36 20.03 -25.66
N ALA A 210 9.81 19.36 -26.66
CA ALA A 210 9.17 18.06 -26.48
C ALA A 210 10.22 16.99 -26.09
N LYS A 211 11.38 17.02 -26.75
CA LYS A 211 12.51 16.16 -26.42
C LYS A 211 12.98 16.32 -24.98
N GLN A 212 13.17 17.57 -24.50
CA GLN A 212 13.56 17.84 -23.12
C GLN A 212 12.51 17.34 -22.10
N THR A 213 11.22 17.47 -22.44
CA THR A 213 10.13 16.93 -21.61
C THR A 213 10.24 15.40 -21.53
N THR A 214 10.45 14.73 -22.66
CA THR A 214 10.63 13.29 -22.73
C THR A 214 11.87 12.81 -21.97
N GLU A 215 13.01 13.49 -22.13
CA GLU A 215 14.25 13.21 -21.41
C GLU A 215 14.07 13.38 -19.89
N THR A 216 13.36 14.42 -19.46
CA THR A 216 13.05 14.65 -18.03
C THR A 216 12.18 13.52 -17.47
N LEU A 217 11.17 13.07 -18.22
CA LEU A 217 10.32 11.95 -17.82
C LEU A 217 11.11 10.62 -17.80
N ALA A 218 12.03 10.43 -18.73
CA ALA A 218 12.90 9.26 -18.81
C ALA A 218 13.80 9.11 -17.56
N LEU A 219 14.12 10.19 -16.85
CA LEU A 219 14.85 10.15 -15.58
C LEU A 219 14.05 9.50 -14.43
N LYS A 220 12.72 9.37 -14.56
CA LYS A 220 11.87 8.67 -13.58
C LYS A 220 11.86 7.15 -13.77
N MET A 221 12.46 6.65 -14.85
CA MET A 221 12.45 5.24 -15.18
C MET A 221 13.44 4.48 -14.30
N VAL A 222 12.95 3.45 -13.64
CA VAL A 222 13.71 2.58 -12.74
C VAL A 222 13.50 1.11 -13.11
N THR A 223 14.33 0.23 -12.57
CA THR A 223 14.09 -1.21 -12.71
C THR A 223 12.82 -1.63 -11.97
N PRO A 224 12.13 -2.73 -12.38
CA PRO A 224 10.99 -3.25 -11.64
C PRO A 224 11.33 -3.50 -10.16
N VAL A 225 12.52 -4.03 -9.87
CA VAL A 225 13.00 -4.23 -8.50
C VAL A 225 13.05 -2.91 -7.73
N GLU A 226 13.62 -1.84 -8.30
CA GLU A 226 13.66 -0.53 -7.64
C GLU A 226 12.28 0.10 -7.47
N LEU A 227 11.33 -0.15 -8.39
CA LEU A 227 9.94 0.28 -8.23
C LEU A 227 9.29 -0.46 -7.05
N TYR A 228 9.43 -1.78 -7.00
CA TYR A 228 8.97 -2.62 -5.87
C TYR A 228 9.77 -2.45 -4.58
N GLN A 229 10.90 -1.76 -4.61
CA GLN A 229 11.60 -1.33 -3.39
C GLN A 229 11.20 0.10 -3.02
N SER A 230 10.65 0.88 -3.95
CA SER A 230 10.20 2.25 -3.69
C SER A 230 8.85 2.33 -2.98
N ASN A 231 7.96 1.36 -3.16
CA ASN A 231 6.79 1.19 -2.27
C ASN A 231 7.17 0.63 -0.90
N ILE A 232 8.37 0.03 -0.76
CA ILE A 232 8.92 -0.45 0.51
C ILE A 232 9.79 0.64 1.18
N SER A 233 10.33 1.59 0.40
CA SER A 233 11.04 2.77 0.89
C SER A 233 10.01 3.73 1.47
N GLU A 234 9.78 3.58 2.76
CA GLU A 234 8.89 4.42 3.52
C GLU A 234 9.17 5.92 3.27
N LYS A 235 8.16 6.61 2.71
CA LYS A 235 8.17 8.06 2.60
C LYS A 235 8.35 8.66 4.00
N ASP A 236 9.43 9.44 4.16
CA ASP A 236 9.79 10.04 5.44
C ASP A 236 8.73 11.07 5.91
N LEU A 237 8.77 11.40 7.20
CA LEU A 237 7.91 12.41 7.81
C LEU A 237 8.41 13.83 7.45
N ASP A 238 7.53 14.66 6.90
CA ASP A 238 7.77 16.09 6.74
C ASP A 238 7.32 16.83 8.00
N ILE A 239 8.23 16.96 8.96
CA ILE A 239 7.98 17.59 10.25
C ILE A 239 7.55 19.05 10.09
N THR A 240 8.10 19.77 9.11
CA THR A 240 7.76 21.18 8.88
C THR A 240 6.34 21.30 8.36
N ALA A 241 5.96 20.50 7.37
CA ALA A 241 4.59 20.45 6.84
C ALA A 241 3.57 20.05 7.94
N ILE A 242 3.86 18.98 8.69
CA ILE A 242 3.00 18.51 9.79
C ILE A 242 2.81 19.62 10.84
N SER A 243 3.88 20.33 11.20
CA SER A 243 3.81 21.44 12.15
C SER A 243 3.00 22.64 11.67
N ASN A 244 2.80 22.77 10.35
CA ASN A 244 2.00 23.82 9.72
C ASN A 244 0.59 23.34 9.36
N GLY A 245 0.23 22.11 9.72
CA GLY A 245 -1.11 21.55 9.54
C GLY A 245 -1.27 20.61 8.33
N ASP A 246 -0.25 20.47 7.48
CA ASP A 246 -0.26 19.50 6.39
C ASP A 246 0.23 18.14 6.91
N ILE A 247 -0.72 17.24 7.18
CA ILE A 247 -0.44 15.91 7.69
C ILE A 247 -0.23 14.85 6.60
N SER A 248 -0.11 15.25 5.32
CA SER A 248 -0.02 14.30 4.19
C SER A 248 1.10 13.27 4.35
N SER A 249 2.23 13.65 4.92
CA SER A 249 3.36 12.76 5.20
C SER A 249 3.15 11.84 6.42
N LEU A 250 2.06 12.00 7.17
CA LEU A 250 1.68 11.19 8.34
C LEU A 250 0.52 10.22 8.04
N VAL A 251 -0.30 10.53 7.03
CA VAL A 251 -1.45 9.71 6.58
C VAL A 251 -1.01 8.28 6.22
N GLY A 252 -1.86 7.31 6.60
CA GLY A 252 -1.67 5.88 6.34
C GLY A 252 -1.85 5.01 7.57
N SER A 253 -1.63 3.71 7.40
CA SER A 253 -1.63 2.73 8.49
C SER A 253 -0.22 2.49 9.00
N TRP A 254 -0.11 2.40 10.32
CA TRP A 254 1.12 2.22 11.06
C TRP A 254 0.96 1.02 11.99
N GLU A 255 1.92 0.10 11.99
CA GLU A 255 1.88 -1.14 12.79
C GLU A 255 3.11 -1.22 13.69
N ASN A 256 2.92 -1.63 14.94
CA ASN A 256 4.00 -1.82 15.90
C ASN A 256 4.41 -3.30 16.01
N GLY A 257 5.44 -3.58 16.82
CA GLY A 257 5.93 -4.96 17.04
C GLY A 257 4.96 -5.86 17.81
N HIS A 258 3.87 -5.32 18.36
CA HIS A 258 2.79 -6.07 19.00
C HIS A 258 1.63 -6.40 18.03
N GLY A 259 1.67 -5.89 16.79
CA GLY A 259 0.58 -6.04 15.82
C GLY A 259 -0.58 -5.06 16.03
N ASP A 260 -0.42 -4.06 16.90
CA ASP A 260 -1.40 -2.98 17.00
C ASP A 260 -1.29 -2.09 15.77
N VAL A 261 -2.43 -1.70 15.20
CA VAL A 261 -2.49 -0.84 14.02
C VAL A 261 -3.14 0.48 14.35
N ILE A 262 -2.48 1.56 13.94
CA ILE A 262 -3.01 2.92 13.96
C ILE A 262 -3.19 3.39 12.53
N THR A 263 -4.39 3.83 12.19
CA THR A 263 -4.67 4.42 10.88
C THR A 263 -4.96 5.91 11.05
N ILE A 264 -4.18 6.72 10.34
CA ILE A 264 -4.29 8.18 10.28
C ILE A 264 -4.89 8.54 8.93
N ASN A 265 -6.06 9.15 8.96
CA ASN A 265 -6.81 9.53 7.77
C ASN A 265 -6.53 10.98 7.36
N SER A 266 -6.76 11.29 6.07
CA SER A 266 -6.58 12.63 5.52
C SER A 266 -7.54 13.68 6.08
N ASP A 267 -8.66 13.26 6.67
CA ASP A 267 -9.63 14.12 7.36
C ASP A 267 -9.23 14.41 8.82
N HIS A 268 -8.00 14.05 9.20
CA HIS A 268 -7.43 14.20 10.53
C HIS A 268 -8.04 13.25 11.58
N SER A 269 -8.86 12.27 11.18
CA SER A 269 -9.31 11.22 12.11
C SER A 269 -8.23 10.15 12.33
N VAL A 270 -8.24 9.57 13.53
CA VAL A 270 -7.36 8.47 13.95
C VAL A 270 -8.21 7.31 14.40
N SER A 271 -7.90 6.13 13.89
CA SER A 271 -8.42 4.89 14.43
C SER A 271 -7.29 4.02 14.96
N SER A 272 -7.51 3.44 16.13
CA SER A 272 -6.64 2.41 16.70
C SER A 272 -7.39 1.10 16.69
N ALA A 273 -6.80 0.09 16.05
CA ALA A 273 -7.17 -1.31 16.22
C ALA A 273 -6.14 -1.95 17.15
N GLN A 274 -6.45 -1.95 18.45
CA GLN A 274 -5.81 -2.88 19.38
C GLN A 274 -6.57 -4.20 19.29
N SER A 275 -5.91 -5.36 19.45
CA SER A 275 -6.53 -6.70 19.38
C SER A 275 -7.98 -6.74 19.94
N GLY A 276 -8.97 -6.60 19.04
CA GLY A 276 -10.41 -6.65 19.34
C GLY A 276 -11.11 -5.37 19.81
N GLN A 277 -10.45 -4.21 19.92
CA GLN A 277 -11.07 -2.94 20.33
C GLN A 277 -10.76 -1.82 19.33
N GLN A 278 -11.82 -1.26 18.74
CA GLN A 278 -11.76 -0.15 17.80
C GLN A 278 -12.08 1.15 18.55
N ALA A 279 -11.09 2.02 18.73
CA ALA A 279 -11.28 3.37 19.26
C ALA A 279 -11.05 4.39 18.13
N SER A 280 -12.01 5.27 17.91
CA SER A 280 -11.92 6.39 16.95
C SER A 280 -11.83 7.70 17.70
N THR A 281 -10.82 8.52 17.39
CA THR A 281 -10.62 9.87 17.93
C THR A 281 -10.18 10.80 16.81
N ASN A 282 -10.48 12.09 16.89
CA ASN A 282 -9.96 13.07 15.92
C ASN A 282 -8.62 13.66 16.39
N PHE A 283 -7.74 14.01 15.46
CA PHE A 283 -6.57 14.83 15.75
C PHE A 283 -6.98 16.28 15.99
N LYS A 284 -6.40 16.89 17.03
CA LYS A 284 -6.27 18.34 17.07
C LYS A 284 -4.79 18.65 16.89
N ILE A 285 -4.43 19.21 15.74
CA ILE A 285 -3.07 19.67 15.47
C ILE A 285 -2.72 20.65 16.57
N ALA A 286 -1.75 20.27 17.41
CA ALA A 286 -1.33 21.10 18.52
C ALA A 286 -0.77 22.42 17.96
N PRO A 287 -1.12 23.58 18.53
CA PRO A 287 -0.50 24.84 18.12
C PRO A 287 1.01 24.74 18.33
N LYS A 288 1.75 25.30 17.37
CA LYS A 288 3.22 25.43 17.38
C LYS A 288 3.71 25.94 18.73
N GLY A 289 4.71 25.28 19.33
CA GLY A 289 5.50 25.88 20.42
C GLY A 289 5.81 25.05 21.65
N SER A 290 5.77 23.72 21.62
CA SER A 290 6.30 22.91 22.73
C SER A 290 7.81 22.73 22.61
N GLU A 291 8.55 23.05 23.68
CA GLU A 291 10.02 22.95 23.80
C GLU A 291 10.55 21.50 23.83
N SER A 292 9.82 20.55 23.22
CA SER A 292 10.20 19.15 23.21
C SER A 292 11.41 18.92 22.29
N ARG A 293 12.30 18.03 22.74
CA ARG A 293 13.43 17.55 21.92
C ARG A 293 12.99 16.61 20.80
N ILE A 294 11.74 16.17 20.80
CA ILE A 294 11.15 15.28 19.80
C ILE A 294 9.94 15.99 19.18
N PRO A 295 9.89 16.17 17.85
CA PRO A 295 8.71 16.70 17.18
C PRO A 295 7.47 15.85 17.50
N HIS A 296 6.33 16.48 17.76
CA HIS A 296 5.11 15.75 18.09
C HIS A 296 3.83 16.48 17.64
N ILE A 297 2.74 15.71 17.56
CA ILE A 297 1.39 16.21 17.30
C ILE A 297 0.41 15.66 18.34
N GLY A 298 -0.53 16.49 18.80
CA GLY A 298 -1.56 16.08 19.75
C GLY A 298 -2.72 15.34 19.09
N ALA A 299 -3.29 14.37 19.80
CA ALA A 299 -4.49 13.64 19.45
C ALA A 299 -5.46 13.66 20.64
N GLY A 300 -6.73 14.01 20.42
CA GLY A 300 -7.70 14.15 21.50
C GLY A 300 -9.11 14.45 21.01
N PRO A 301 -10.15 14.12 21.80
CA PRO A 301 -11.53 14.26 21.38
C PRO A 301 -11.92 15.70 21.06
N ASP A 302 -12.91 15.86 20.17
CA ASP A 302 -13.40 17.18 19.78
C ASP A 302 -14.13 17.93 20.90
N ALA A 303 -14.77 17.17 21.80
CA ALA A 303 -15.47 17.69 22.98
C ALA A 303 -14.50 17.94 24.16
N PRO A 304 -14.87 18.81 25.14
CA PRO A 304 -14.12 18.98 26.39
C PRO A 304 -14.26 17.73 27.27
N ALA A 305 -13.59 16.67 26.88
CA ALA A 305 -13.44 15.45 27.64
C ALA A 305 -11.98 15.32 28.08
N ILE A 306 -11.77 14.88 29.31
CA ILE A 306 -10.44 14.62 29.88
C ILE A 306 -9.86 13.40 29.13
N GLY A 307 -8.77 13.61 28.41
CA GLY A 307 -8.06 12.55 27.72
C GLY A 307 -7.47 13.03 26.40
N GLY A 308 -6.16 12.87 26.24
CA GLY A 308 -5.42 13.18 25.03
C GLY A 308 -4.07 12.48 25.09
N PHE A 309 -3.47 12.27 23.93
CA PHE A 309 -2.14 11.71 23.80
C PHE A 309 -1.39 12.46 22.70
N VAL A 310 -0.08 12.26 22.60
CA VAL A 310 0.74 12.82 21.54
C VAL A 310 1.30 11.70 20.69
N PHE A 311 1.45 11.94 19.38
CA PHE A 311 2.36 11.18 18.56
C PHE A 311 3.70 11.87 18.54
N ALA A 312 4.72 11.24 19.10
CA ALA A 312 6.11 11.58 18.85
C ALA A 312 6.48 11.11 17.45
N LEU A 313 7.15 11.99 16.68
CA LEU A 313 7.45 11.84 15.26
C LEU A 313 8.96 11.70 15.07
N PHE A 314 9.38 10.61 14.43
CA PHE A 314 10.79 10.32 14.19
C PHE A 314 11.00 10.12 12.69
N LYS A 315 11.63 11.11 12.05
CA LYS A 315 12.06 10.97 10.65
C LYS A 315 13.15 9.91 10.50
N ILE A 316 13.45 9.51 9.27
CA ILE A 316 14.57 8.61 8.95
C ILE A 316 15.87 9.22 9.49
N GLY A 317 16.65 8.39 10.17
CA GLY A 317 17.93 8.73 10.79
C GLY A 317 17.83 9.55 12.08
N PHE A 318 16.64 10.04 12.46
CA PHE A 318 16.49 10.79 13.71
C PHE A 318 16.49 9.84 14.91
N LYS A 319 17.43 10.02 15.84
CA LYS A 319 17.56 9.18 17.03
C LYS A 319 16.75 9.74 18.19
N ASN A 320 16.02 8.88 18.90
CA ASN A 320 15.40 9.25 20.17
C ASN A 320 16.49 9.70 21.18
N PRO A 321 16.46 10.96 21.65
CA PRO A 321 17.48 11.51 22.55
C PRO A 321 17.49 10.86 23.95
N TYR A 322 16.44 10.15 24.33
CA TYR A 322 16.35 9.41 25.60
C TYR A 322 16.91 7.98 25.51
N GLY A 323 17.32 7.55 24.31
CA GLY A 323 17.72 6.19 24.00
C GLY A 323 16.87 5.66 22.84
N ASP A 324 17.53 5.12 21.82
CA ASP A 324 16.87 4.61 20.62
C ASP A 324 17.23 3.15 20.40
N ARG A 325 16.19 2.32 20.31
CA ARG A 325 16.27 0.87 20.07
C ARG A 325 15.43 0.44 18.88
N SER A 326 14.98 1.40 18.07
CA SER A 326 14.09 1.18 16.93
C SER A 326 14.88 1.15 15.62
N ASP A 327 14.19 0.84 14.51
CA ASP A 327 14.79 0.89 13.19
C ASP A 327 14.85 2.33 12.67
N ILE A 328 16.00 2.99 12.85
CA ILE A 328 16.20 4.37 12.39
C ILE A 328 16.22 4.53 10.88
N LYS A 329 16.22 3.45 10.09
CA LYS A 329 16.16 3.53 8.61
C LYS A 329 14.74 3.78 8.10
N ARG A 330 13.78 3.84 9.01
CA ARG A 330 12.35 3.92 8.78
C ARG A 330 11.75 5.14 9.52
N PRO A 331 10.84 5.94 8.95
CA PRO A 331 9.99 6.82 9.74
C PRO A 331 9.24 6.02 10.80
N ARG A 332 9.14 6.61 11.99
CA ARG A 332 8.49 5.99 13.14
C ARG A 332 7.58 6.97 13.84
N ILE A 333 6.52 6.45 14.44
CA ILE A 333 5.68 7.20 15.37
C ILE A 333 5.49 6.42 16.67
N ILE A 334 5.27 7.16 17.77
CA ILE A 334 4.87 6.59 19.07
C ILE A 334 3.71 7.39 19.63
N GLY A 335 2.59 6.72 19.94
CA GLY A 335 1.55 7.29 20.79
C GLY A 335 1.97 7.25 22.26
N THR A 336 2.09 8.41 22.91
CA THR A 336 2.52 8.52 24.31
C THR A 336 1.89 9.72 25.03
N GLN A 337 2.03 9.78 26.35
CA GLN A 337 1.70 10.95 27.18
C GLN A 337 2.93 11.59 27.84
N SER A 338 4.12 11.01 27.65
CA SER A 338 5.38 11.48 28.25
C SER A 338 6.56 11.27 27.30
N GLU A 339 7.69 11.92 27.55
CA GLU A 339 8.93 11.66 26.79
C GLU A 339 9.74 10.56 27.48
N GLY A 340 10.49 9.76 26.72
CA GLY A 340 11.30 8.68 27.31
C GLY A 340 11.95 7.74 26.31
N ASN A 341 12.65 6.75 26.86
CA ASN A 341 13.17 5.61 26.10
C ASN A 341 12.08 4.54 25.99
N TYR A 342 11.90 4.00 24.79
CA TYR A 342 10.84 3.03 24.49
C TYR A 342 11.42 1.71 24.01
N ALA A 343 10.68 0.64 24.25
CA ALA A 343 10.99 -0.67 23.70
C ALA A 343 10.83 -0.65 22.16
N PRO A 344 11.66 -1.41 21.40
CA PRO A 344 11.57 -1.47 19.94
C PRO A 344 10.15 -1.74 19.41
N GLU A 345 9.41 -2.59 20.12
CA GLU A 345 8.08 -3.07 19.76
C GLU A 345 6.99 -2.01 19.94
N ALA A 346 7.27 -0.93 20.66
CA ALA A 346 6.34 0.19 20.85
C ALA A 346 6.36 1.21 19.70
N TYR A 347 7.41 1.20 18.87
CA TYR A 347 7.48 2.06 17.70
C TYR A 347 6.58 1.49 16.60
N TYR A 348 5.74 2.36 16.05
CA TYR A 348 4.94 2.04 14.88
C TYR A 348 5.70 2.45 13.62
N TYR A 349 5.65 1.57 12.62
CA TYR A 349 6.23 1.76 11.30
C TYR A 349 5.13 1.72 10.26
N ARG A 350 5.36 2.25 9.05
CA ARG A 350 4.34 2.18 8.00
C ARG A 350 4.07 0.71 7.64
N LYS A 351 2.79 0.39 7.48
CA LYS A 351 2.30 -0.94 7.06
C LYS A 351 2.40 -1.13 5.55
#